data_AF-A0A5A8A3P2-F1
#
_entry.id   AF-A0A5A8A3P2-F1
#
_cell.length_a   1.000
_cell.length_b   1.000
_cell.length_c   1.000
_cell.angle_alpha   90.00
_cell.angle_beta   90.00
_cell.angle_gamma   90.00
#
_symmetry.space_group_name_H-M   'P 1'
#
loop_
_entity.id
_entity.type
_entity.pdbx_description
1 polymer ?
#
loop_
_entity_poly.entity_id
_entity_poly.type
_entity_poly.pdbx_seq_one_letter_code
_entity_poly.pdbx_strand_id
1 'polypeptide(L)'
;MPTGLRGRCPRCGEGHLFRGFLTLRPTCEACGLDYAHFDSADGPAFFVMSIVGLIVVGLALWLEITYEPPIWVHAAVALTLSVGLSLLLVRPLKGLLIALQYSNRAEEGRFEP
;
A
#
# COMPACT_ATOMS: atom_id res chain seq x y z
N MET A 1 -10.29 -1.12 -11.81
CA MET A 1 -9.80 -2.06 -10.77
C MET A 1 -10.10 -1.56 -9.34
N PRO A 2 -11.38 -1.35 -8.96
CA PRO A 2 -11.70 -0.94 -7.58
C PRO A 2 -11.58 -2.09 -6.56
N THR A 3 -11.48 -3.34 -7.02
CA THR A 3 -11.40 -4.53 -6.18
C THR A 3 -10.08 -4.63 -5.41
N GLY A 4 -8.95 -4.24 -6.03
CA GLY A 4 -7.63 -4.20 -5.37
C GLY A 4 -7.54 -3.20 -4.22
N LEU A 5 -8.03 -1.97 -4.42
CA LEU A 5 -8.09 -0.94 -3.36
C LEU A 5 -8.96 -1.36 -2.16
N ARG A 6 -10.00 -2.15 -2.40
CA ARG A 6 -10.89 -2.69 -1.35
C ARG A 6 -10.36 -3.97 -0.70
N GLY A 7 -9.19 -4.47 -1.11
CA GLY A 7 -8.62 -5.71 -0.60
C GLY A 7 -9.44 -6.96 -0.95
N ARG A 8 -10.06 -6.96 -2.14
CA ARG A 8 -10.83 -8.09 -2.68
C ARG A 8 -10.10 -8.79 -3.82
N CYS A 9 -10.50 -10.03 -4.08
CA CYS A 9 -9.94 -10.86 -5.12
C CYS A 9 -10.02 -10.17 -6.50
N PRO A 10 -8.90 -10.11 -7.26
CA PRO A 10 -8.89 -9.49 -8.58
C PRO A 10 -9.66 -10.29 -9.64
N ARG A 11 -9.85 -11.61 -9.43
CA ARG A 11 -10.61 -12.49 -10.34
C ARG A 11 -12.12 -12.43 -10.11
N CYS A 12 -12.59 -12.66 -8.88
CA CYS A 12 -14.03 -12.75 -8.59
C CYS A 12 -14.64 -11.51 -7.92
N GLY A 13 -13.83 -10.60 -7.35
CA GLY A 13 -14.33 -9.39 -6.72
C GLY A 13 -15.07 -9.57 -5.38
N GLU A 14 -15.24 -10.81 -4.91
CA GLU A 14 -15.97 -11.14 -3.67
C GLU A 14 -15.05 -11.64 -2.55
N GLY A 15 -14.10 -12.53 -2.86
CA GLY A 15 -13.21 -13.11 -1.85
C GLY A 15 -12.24 -12.10 -1.26
N HIS A 16 -11.85 -12.30 0.00
CA HIS A 16 -10.88 -11.45 0.68
C HIS A 16 -9.44 -11.76 0.26
N LEU A 17 -8.65 -10.72 0.02
CA LEU A 17 -7.24 -10.86 -0.33
C LEU A 17 -6.34 -11.07 0.91
N PHE A 18 -6.71 -10.45 2.03
CA PHE A 18 -5.90 -10.41 3.24
C PHE A 18 -6.49 -11.27 4.37
N ARG A 19 -5.63 -11.94 5.15
CA ARG A 19 -5.93 -12.60 6.43
C ARG A 19 -5.34 -11.77 7.56
N GLY A 20 -6.02 -10.69 7.95
CA GLY A 20 -5.58 -9.77 9.01
C GLY A 20 -5.29 -8.37 8.48
N PHE A 21 -4.19 -7.77 8.93
CA PHE A 21 -3.81 -6.41 8.54
C PHE A 21 -3.10 -6.38 7.17
N LEU A 22 -2.00 -7.13 7.02
CA LEU A 22 -1.17 -7.14 5.80
C LEU A 22 -0.82 -8.53 5.27
N THR A 23 -1.15 -9.57 6.01
CA THR A 23 -0.88 -10.95 5.61
C THR A 23 -1.81 -11.33 4.47
N LEU A 24 -1.25 -11.84 3.37
CA LEU A 24 -2.01 -12.39 2.26
C LEU A 24 -2.61 -13.74 2.64
N ARG A 25 -3.79 -14.04 2.12
CA ARG A 25 -4.31 -15.41 2.14
C ARG A 25 -3.54 -16.25 1.12
N PRO A 26 -3.40 -17.57 1.32
CA PRO A 26 -2.83 -18.45 0.31
C PRO A 26 -3.79 -18.66 -0.87
N THR A 27 -5.11 -18.71 -0.64
CA THR A 27 -6.11 -18.93 -1.69
C THR A 27 -7.36 -18.08 -1.48
N CYS A 28 -8.07 -17.78 -2.57
CA CYS A 28 -9.36 -17.12 -2.57
C CYS A 28 -10.48 -18.07 -2.09
N GLU A 29 -11.28 -17.63 -1.13
CA GLU A 29 -12.41 -18.40 -0.57
C GLU A 29 -13.57 -18.63 -1.56
N ALA A 30 -13.74 -17.76 -2.56
CA ALA A 30 -14.87 -17.81 -3.49
C ALA A 30 -14.52 -18.49 -4.83
N CYS A 31 -13.34 -18.22 -5.39
CA CYS A 31 -12.96 -18.72 -6.73
C CYS A 31 -11.75 -19.64 -6.75
N GLY A 32 -11.13 -19.91 -5.60
CA GLY A 32 -9.98 -20.81 -5.49
C GLY A 32 -8.68 -20.30 -6.13
N LEU A 33 -8.60 -19.02 -6.48
CA LEU A 33 -7.36 -18.43 -7.01
C LEU A 33 -6.23 -18.54 -5.98
N ASP A 34 -5.11 -19.16 -6.35
CA ASP A 34 -3.89 -19.21 -5.55
C ASP A 34 -3.20 -17.85 -5.56
N TYR A 35 -2.91 -17.34 -4.37
CA TYR A 35 -2.24 -16.06 -4.15
C TYR A 35 -0.76 -16.22 -3.78
N ALA A 36 -0.26 -17.45 -3.61
CA ALA A 36 1.12 -17.71 -3.18
C ALA A 36 2.18 -17.13 -4.12
N HIS A 37 1.84 -16.94 -5.40
CA HIS A 37 2.73 -16.37 -6.42
C HIS A 37 2.69 -14.84 -6.52
N PHE A 38 1.78 -14.15 -5.81
CA PHE A 38 1.76 -12.69 -5.81
C PHE A 38 2.68 -12.16 -4.70
N ASP A 39 3.97 -12.05 -4.99
CA ASP A 39 4.88 -11.29 -4.15
C ASP A 39 4.96 -9.84 -4.63
N SER A 40 4.57 -8.94 -3.74
CA SER A 40 4.60 -7.50 -3.95
C SER A 40 5.24 -6.84 -2.73
N ALA A 41 6.19 -7.49 -2.05
CA ALA A 41 6.74 -6.99 -0.79
C ALA A 41 7.35 -5.57 -0.90
N ASP A 42 8.14 -5.29 -1.95
CA ASP A 42 8.92 -4.05 -2.01
C ASP A 42 8.24 -2.89 -2.76
N GLY A 43 7.37 -3.18 -3.73
CA GLY A 43 6.66 -2.16 -4.51
C GLY A 43 5.80 -1.18 -3.68
N PRO A 44 4.93 -1.65 -2.76
CA PRO A 44 4.05 -0.81 -1.97
C PRO A 44 4.83 0.14 -1.07
N ALA A 45 5.94 -0.30 -0.48
CA ALA A 45 6.72 0.50 0.45
C ALA A 45 7.27 1.77 -0.21
N PHE A 46 7.81 1.65 -1.42
CA PHE A 46 8.32 2.79 -2.19
C PHE A 46 7.24 3.84 -2.47
N PHE A 47 6.07 3.41 -2.94
CA PHE A 47 4.97 4.34 -3.24
C PHE A 47 4.40 4.98 -1.98
N VAL A 48 4.27 4.23 -0.88
CA VAL A 48 3.84 4.79 0.40
C VAL A 48 4.82 5.85 0.88
N MET A 49 6.12 5.54 0.95
CA MET A 49 7.13 6.49 1.44
C MET A 49 7.21 7.75 0.58
N SER A 50 7.10 7.62 -0.74
CA SER A 50 7.15 8.77 -1.66
C SER A 50 5.95 9.70 -1.49
N ILE A 51 4.73 9.14 -1.42
CA ILE A 51 3.49 9.93 -1.26
C ILE A 51 3.46 10.58 0.12
N VAL A 52 3.73 9.80 1.17
CA VAL A 52 3.72 10.29 2.55
C VAL A 52 4.80 11.36 2.74
N GLY A 53 6.01 11.13 2.24
CA GLY A 53 7.10 12.10 2.31
C GLY A 53 6.75 13.44 1.65
N LEU A 54 6.18 13.41 0.44
CA LEU A 54 5.77 14.63 -0.26
C LEU A 54 4.73 15.44 0.53
N ILE A 55 3.73 14.75 1.10
CA ILE A 55 2.66 15.37 1.87
C ILE A 55 3.21 15.95 3.18
N VAL A 56 4.02 15.18 3.91
CA VAL A 56 4.56 15.59 5.22
C VAL A 56 5.54 16.75 5.06
N VAL A 57 6.45 16.71 4.08
CA VAL A 57 7.40 17.81 3.84
C VAL A 57 6.68 19.06 3.35
N GLY A 58 5.71 18.92 2.43
CA GLY A 58 4.92 20.05 1.95
C GLY A 58 4.13 20.74 3.08
N LEU A 59 3.51 19.96 3.97
CA LEU A 59 2.80 20.48 5.13
C LEU A 59 3.76 21.09 6.16
N ALA A 60 4.93 20.50 6.38
CA ALA A 60 5.93 21.04 7.30
C ALA A 60 6.44 22.41 6.82
N LEU A 61 6.74 22.56 5.53
CA LEU A 61 7.15 23.85 4.96
C LEU A 61 6.03 24.89 5.03
N TRP A 62 4.79 24.52 4.72
CA TRP A 62 3.66 25.43 4.82
C TRP A 62 3.40 25.89 6.26
N LEU A 63 3.51 24.97 7.22
CA LEU A 63 3.37 25.25 8.64
C LEU A 63 4.46 26.21 9.14
N GLU A 64 5.71 25.99 8.72
CA GLU A 64 6.85 26.87 9.04
C GLU A 64 6.59 28.30 8.55
N ILE A 65 6.23 28.46 7.27
CA ILE A 65 6.02 29.76 6.63
C ILE A 65 4.83 30.52 7.24
N THR A 66 3.78 29.81 7.69
CA THR A 66 2.53 30.45 8.11
C THR A 66 2.50 30.74 9.61
N TYR A 67 3.09 29.89 10.44
CA TYR A 67 2.88 29.93 11.89
C TYR A 67 4.18 29.97 12.72
N GLU A 68 5.36 29.80 12.10
CA GLU A 68 6.65 29.65 12.79
C GLU A 68 6.57 28.86 14.12
N PRO A 69 5.94 27.67 14.15
CA PRO A 69 5.73 26.96 15.40
C PRO A 69 7.04 26.42 15.97
N PRO A 70 7.08 26.18 17.28
CA PRO A 70 8.25 25.56 17.89
C PRO A 70 8.48 24.13 17.35
N ILE A 71 9.75 23.73 17.27
CA ILE A 71 10.22 22.47 16.65
C ILE A 71 9.49 21.22 17.16
N TRP A 72 9.04 21.20 18.42
CA TRP A 72 8.32 20.07 18.97
C TRP A 72 6.94 19.87 18.33
N VAL A 73 6.26 20.95 17.93
CA VAL A 73 4.97 20.87 17.21
C VAL A 73 5.20 20.31 15.82
N HIS A 74 6.25 20.78 15.13
CA HIS A 74 6.65 20.22 13.84
C HIS A 74 6.91 18.71 13.94
N ALA A 75 7.70 18.29 14.91
CA ALA A 75 8.00 16.87 15.12
C ALA A 75 6.74 16.05 15.43
N ALA A 76 5.88 16.54 16.32
CA ALA A 76 4.65 15.84 16.70
C ALA A 76 3.68 15.69 15.51
N VAL A 77 3.48 16.75 14.73
CA VAL A 77 2.60 16.74 13.54
C VAL A 77 3.19 15.86 12.46
N ALA A 78 4.48 16.03 12.15
CA ALA A 78 5.15 15.23 11.12
C ALA A 78 5.14 13.74 11.47
N LEU A 79 5.41 13.37 12.72
CA LEU A 79 5.39 11.98 13.17
C LEU A 79 3.98 11.38 13.09
N THR A 80 2.98 12.10 13.61
CA THR A 80 1.58 11.65 13.63
C THR A 80 1.05 11.45 12.21
N LEU A 81 1.31 12.41 11.32
CA LEU A 81 0.93 12.31 9.91
C LEU A 81 1.68 11.19 9.21
N SER A 82 2.99 11.07 9.40
CA SER A 82 3.80 10.04 8.75
C SER A 82 3.29 8.64 9.11
N VAL A 83 3.07 8.37 10.40
CA VAL A 83 2.60 7.06 10.85
C VAL A 83 1.15 6.80 10.41
N GLY A 84 0.25 7.77 10.63
CA GLY A 84 -1.15 7.62 10.29
C GLY A 84 -1.37 7.40 8.79
N LEU A 85 -0.70 8.20 7.96
CA LEU A 85 -0.84 8.14 6.51
C LEU A 85 -0.17 6.88 5.94
N SER A 86 0.98 6.47 6.48
CA SER A 86 1.62 5.21 6.07
C SER A 86 0.73 4.00 6.35
N LEU A 87 0.17 3.89 7.56
CA LEU A 87 -0.72 2.79 7.92
C LEU A 87 -1.99 2.77 7.06
N LEU A 88 -2.53 3.94 6.73
CA LEU A 88 -3.70 4.08 5.88
C LEU A 88 -3.43 3.66 4.43
N LEU A 89 -2.27 4.03 3.86
CA LEU A 89 -1.95 3.80 2.44
C LEU A 89 -1.39 2.41 2.17
N VAL A 90 -0.68 1.80 3.12
CA VAL A 90 -0.01 0.51 2.92
C VAL A 90 -1.00 -0.58 2.47
N ARG A 91 -2.18 -0.65 3.08
CA ARG A 91 -3.18 -1.68 2.77
C ARG A 91 -3.79 -1.54 1.35
N PRO A 92 -4.33 -0.36 0.95
CA PRO A 92 -4.88 -0.19 -0.40
C PRO A 92 -3.81 -0.29 -1.49
N LEU A 93 -2.60 0.22 -1.28
CA LEU A 93 -1.52 0.11 -2.27
C LEU A 93 -1.10 -1.35 -2.48
N LYS A 94 -0.95 -2.11 -1.40
CA LYS A 94 -0.64 -3.55 -1.52
C LYS A 94 -1.71 -4.28 -2.32
N GLY A 95 -2.99 -4.06 -2.00
CA GLY A 95 -4.10 -4.69 -2.72
C GLY A 95 -4.20 -4.25 -4.19
N LEU A 96 -3.90 -2.99 -4.48
CA LEU A 96 -3.84 -2.46 -5.84
C LEU A 96 -2.69 -3.10 -6.65
N LEU A 97 -1.49 -3.18 -6.08
CA LEU A 97 -0.33 -3.76 -6.76
C LEU A 97 -0.53 -5.24 -7.09
N ILE A 98 -1.15 -6.01 -6.19
CA ILE A 98 -1.50 -7.40 -6.45
C ILE A 98 -2.54 -7.52 -7.57
N ALA A 99 -3.55 -6.64 -7.59
CA ALA A 99 -4.52 -6.62 -8.67
C ALA A 99 -3.89 -6.25 -10.02
N LEU A 100 -2.89 -5.37 -10.02
CA LEU A 100 -2.13 -4.98 -11.20
C LEU A 100 -1.19 -6.11 -11.68
N GLN A 101 -0.52 -6.82 -10.76
CA GLN A 101 0.26 -8.01 -11.09
C GLN A 101 -0.61 -9.06 -11.76
N TYR A 102 -1.80 -9.32 -11.23
CA TYR A 102 -2.77 -10.25 -11.82
C TYR A 102 -3.24 -9.79 -13.21
N SER A 103 -3.58 -8.51 -13.39
CA SER A 103 -4.10 -8.03 -14.68
C SER A 103 -3.03 -7.99 -15.77
N ASN A 104 -1.80 -7.64 -15.40
CA ASN A 104 -0.69 -7.49 -16.33
C ASN A 104 0.08 -8.81 -16.55
N ARG A 105 -0.30 -9.89 -15.85
CA ARG A 105 0.41 -11.18 -15.84
C ARG A 105 1.90 -10.99 -15.60
N ALA A 106 2.23 -10.10 -14.66
CA ALA A 106 3.60 -9.85 -14.26
C ALA A 106 4.07 -11.05 -13.41
N GLU A 107 4.55 -12.08 -14.09
CA GLU A 107 5.22 -13.22 -13.48
C GLU A 107 6.73 -12.99 -13.48
N GLU A 108 7.42 -13.49 -12.46
CA GLU A 108 8.88 -13.50 -12.47
C GLU A 108 9.37 -14.33 -13.66
N GLY A 109 10.21 -13.72 -14.50
CA GLY A 109 10.82 -14.41 -15.63
C GLY A 109 11.66 -15.58 -15.13
N ARG A 110 11.20 -16.81 -15.37
CA ARG A 110 11.98 -18.01 -15.08
C ARG A 110 12.97 -18.20 -16.22
N PHE A 111 14.25 -18.01 -15.93
CA PHE A 111 15.32 -18.45 -16.82
C PHE A 111 15.44 -19.96 -16.68
N GLU A 112 14.91 -20.71 -17.64
CA GLU A 112 15.25 -22.13 -17.80
C GLU A 112 16.69 -22.21 -18.33
N PRO A 113 17.60 -22.96 -17.67
CA PRO A 113 18.99 -23.12 -18.09
C PRO A 113 19.15 -23.93 -19.39
#